data_AF-A0ABD5R4X5-F1
#
_entry.id   AF-A0ABD5R4X5-F1
#
_cell.length_a   1.000
_cell.length_b   1.000
_cell.length_c   1.000
_cell.angle_alpha   90.00
_cell.angle_beta   90.00
_cell.angle_gamma   90.00
#
_symmetry.space_group_name_H-M   'P 1'
#
loop_
_entity.id
_entity.type
_entity.pdbx_description
1 polymer ?
#
loop_
_entity_poly.entity_id
_entity_poly.type
_entity_poly.pdbx_seq_one_letter_code
_entity_poly.pdbx_strand_id
1 'polypeptide(L)'
;MSLRGSGPIDELSVPSGTTVEEHDVVVDGDVLVGGQSTVEFGIRGRNVAIGERVDVGDDIEADGDCRLDTWCSVDGNVLVGEDAYLGERVTVTGRLMVSGDLDIGDDVEIEEGFEANGWIVIRNPVPTLVFYFIVLSQLLRVGETDAADELAEALADGEDVRDPLLVPRGAEVSDDAWRVSTPATVGDDCRLHGNLRAESVAVGEDNEVFGSLRARGDVTVGADTVIHGDVTTRGGTVTIEADAHVRGDVSAGDLVIHDGAEIDGSLRARGEMKLVQSIEEEGDIDEDDGDDDEPEPDAEPEPDAGPGEDADPETAENGVDRGETGKPEEPTDAEPTVATADGSGADGDREGTADDPDDASIATSGSLHTTLEGAESVETDGPPEPGVSAAEDDGRADRE
;
A
#
# COMPACT_ATOMS: atom_id res chain seq x y z
N MET A 1 14.86 20.35 -14.65
CA MET A 1 13.93 19.71 -13.68
C MET A 1 14.59 18.44 -13.14
N SER A 2 14.14 17.94 -11.99
CA SER A 2 14.53 16.60 -11.51
C SER A 2 13.50 15.57 -12.01
N LEU A 3 13.97 14.44 -12.51
CA LEU A 3 13.11 13.31 -12.92
C LEU A 3 12.77 12.47 -11.67
N ARG A 4 11.92 13.04 -10.80
CA ARG A 4 11.64 12.53 -9.44
C ARG A 4 10.14 12.50 -9.07
N GLY A 5 9.27 12.69 -10.05
CA GLY A 5 7.81 12.57 -9.95
C GLY A 5 7.24 12.29 -11.34
N SER A 6 5.97 11.91 -11.41
CA SER A 6 5.34 11.11 -12.46
C SER A 6 5.83 9.65 -12.47
N GLY A 7 5.69 8.97 -11.33
CA GLY A 7 5.48 7.52 -11.27
C GLY A 7 3.98 7.18 -11.21
N PRO A 8 3.60 5.90 -11.33
CA PRO A 8 2.19 5.48 -11.29
C PRO A 8 1.62 5.31 -9.87
N ILE A 9 2.40 5.60 -8.81
CA ILE A 9 1.94 5.62 -7.41
C ILE A 9 2.63 6.81 -6.73
N ASP A 10 2.12 8.00 -7.06
CA ASP A 10 2.72 9.30 -6.71
C ASP A 10 1.99 10.02 -5.55
N GLU A 11 0.97 9.39 -4.97
CA GLU A 11 0.32 9.78 -3.72
C GLU A 11 -0.14 8.57 -2.90
N LEU A 12 -0.55 8.81 -1.66
CA LEU A 12 -1.25 7.84 -0.82
C LEU A 12 -2.74 7.97 -1.08
N SER A 13 -3.39 6.91 -1.52
CA SER A 13 -4.86 6.84 -1.59
C SER A 13 -5.34 5.69 -0.70
N VAL A 14 -6.19 6.01 0.27
CA VAL A 14 -6.83 5.04 1.16
C VAL A 14 -8.32 5.00 0.78
N PRO A 15 -8.82 3.89 0.21
CA PRO A 15 -10.15 3.82 -0.36
C PRO A 15 -11.24 3.74 0.70
N SER A 16 -12.46 4.15 0.34
CA SER A 16 -13.60 4.20 1.26
C SER A 16 -13.88 2.85 1.93
N GLY A 17 -14.25 2.87 3.22
CA GLY A 17 -14.47 1.69 4.05
C GLY A 17 -13.19 0.99 4.57
N THR A 18 -11.99 1.47 4.23
CA THR A 18 -10.73 0.88 4.74
C THR A 18 -10.72 0.86 6.28
N THR A 19 -10.46 -0.31 6.85
CA THR A 19 -10.39 -0.49 8.30
C THR A 19 -8.99 -0.94 8.72
N VAL A 20 -8.42 -0.24 9.70
CA VAL A 20 -7.21 -0.66 10.39
C VAL A 20 -7.62 -1.40 11.67
N GLU A 21 -7.20 -2.66 11.76
CA GLU A 21 -7.39 -3.54 12.92
C GLU A 21 -6.11 -3.51 13.81
N GLU A 22 -6.00 -4.42 14.80
CA GLU A 22 -4.84 -4.44 15.72
C GLU A 22 -3.53 -4.84 15.02
N HIS A 23 -3.62 -5.57 13.90
CA HIS A 23 -2.49 -6.07 13.11
C HIS A 23 -2.64 -5.80 11.61
N ASP A 24 -3.85 -5.83 11.06
CA ASP A 24 -4.09 -5.77 9.61
C ASP A 24 -4.58 -4.39 9.14
N VAL A 25 -4.17 -3.98 7.93
CA VAL A 25 -4.93 -3.05 7.10
C VAL A 25 -5.86 -3.87 6.20
N VAL A 26 -7.17 -3.72 6.38
CA VAL A 26 -8.21 -4.47 5.67
C VAL A 26 -8.89 -3.57 4.63
N VAL A 27 -8.86 -4.02 3.37
CA VAL A 27 -9.31 -3.26 2.19
C VAL A 27 -10.17 -4.17 1.31
N ASP A 28 -11.39 -3.74 0.97
CA ASP A 28 -12.27 -4.51 0.09
C ASP A 28 -11.78 -4.54 -1.38
N GLY A 29 -10.95 -3.56 -1.78
CA GLY A 29 -10.31 -3.46 -3.10
C GLY A 29 -8.94 -4.16 -3.20
N ASP A 30 -8.15 -3.76 -4.19
CA ASP A 30 -6.76 -4.22 -4.35
C ASP A 30 -5.79 -3.38 -3.49
N VAL A 31 -4.61 -3.94 -3.18
CA VAL A 31 -3.55 -3.22 -2.45
C VAL A 31 -2.27 -3.15 -3.28
N LEU A 32 -1.83 -1.92 -3.60
CA LEU A 32 -0.66 -1.64 -4.41
C LEU A 32 0.40 -0.89 -3.58
N VAL A 33 1.45 -1.58 -3.14
CA VAL A 33 2.54 -0.97 -2.35
C VAL A 33 3.74 -0.65 -3.24
N GLY A 34 4.03 0.65 -3.37
CA GLY A 34 5.19 1.16 -4.06
C GLY A 34 6.50 0.77 -3.36
N GLY A 35 7.46 0.28 -4.14
CA GLY A 35 8.77 -0.17 -3.66
C GLY A 35 9.56 0.86 -2.82
N GLN A 36 10.51 0.36 -2.02
CA GLN A 36 11.31 1.08 -1.03
C GLN A 36 10.51 1.58 0.20
N SER A 37 9.43 0.89 0.57
CA SER A 37 8.51 1.28 1.65
C SER A 37 8.48 0.24 2.77
N THR A 38 8.00 0.62 3.94
CA THR A 38 7.80 -0.30 5.08
C THR A 38 6.35 -0.21 5.54
N VAL A 39 5.69 -1.36 5.68
CA VAL A 39 4.33 -1.50 6.22
C VAL A 39 4.44 -2.39 7.46
N GLU A 40 4.31 -1.83 8.66
CA GLU A 40 4.47 -2.61 9.91
C GLU A 40 3.20 -3.45 10.23
N PHE A 41 2.12 -3.25 9.47
CA PHE A 41 0.88 -4.06 9.51
C PHE A 41 0.94 -5.26 8.57
N GLY A 42 0.05 -6.22 8.80
CA GLY A 42 -0.42 -7.18 7.81
C GLY A 42 -1.32 -6.52 6.75
N ILE A 43 -1.52 -7.20 5.63
CA ILE A 43 -2.24 -6.67 4.46
C ILE A 43 -3.31 -7.67 4.03
N ARG A 44 -4.59 -7.29 4.18
CA ARG A 44 -5.74 -8.08 3.70
C ARG A 44 -6.48 -7.33 2.60
N GLY A 45 -6.64 -7.96 1.44
CA GLY A 45 -7.46 -7.41 0.34
C GLY A 45 -7.65 -8.37 -0.83
N ARG A 46 -8.21 -7.86 -1.93
CA ARG A 46 -8.56 -8.66 -3.12
C ARG A 46 -7.30 -9.18 -3.83
N ASN A 47 -6.60 -8.34 -4.58
CA ASN A 47 -5.27 -8.65 -5.10
C ASN A 47 -4.22 -7.80 -4.36
N VAL A 48 -3.06 -8.39 -4.05
CA VAL A 48 -1.98 -7.69 -3.32
C VAL A 48 -0.72 -7.66 -4.18
N ALA A 49 -0.27 -6.47 -4.57
CA ALA A 49 0.94 -6.28 -5.37
C ALA A 49 1.94 -5.33 -4.69
N ILE A 50 3.08 -5.90 -4.29
CA ILE A 50 4.14 -5.26 -3.53
C ILE A 50 5.37 -5.06 -4.43
N GLY A 51 5.86 -3.82 -4.55
CA GLY A 51 7.00 -3.44 -5.40
C GLY A 51 8.37 -3.69 -4.76
N GLU A 52 9.46 -3.47 -5.54
CA GLU A 52 10.84 -3.81 -5.11
C GLU A 52 11.22 -3.27 -3.71
N ARG A 53 11.85 -4.11 -2.87
CA ARG A 53 12.34 -3.74 -1.53
C ARG A 53 11.24 -3.11 -0.66
N VAL A 54 10.20 -3.88 -0.36
CA VAL A 54 9.25 -3.56 0.71
C VAL A 54 9.41 -4.56 1.84
N ASP A 55 9.37 -4.04 3.05
CA ASP A 55 9.31 -4.83 4.28
C ASP A 55 7.86 -4.79 4.79
N VAL A 56 7.21 -5.95 4.93
CA VAL A 56 5.86 -6.12 5.49
C VAL A 56 5.97 -6.83 6.85
N GLY A 57 5.39 -6.25 7.90
CA GLY A 57 5.65 -6.62 9.30
C GLY A 57 4.83 -7.77 9.88
N ASP A 58 3.78 -8.22 9.19
CA ASP A 58 2.87 -9.29 9.62
C ASP A 58 2.34 -10.07 8.38
N ASP A 59 1.29 -10.88 8.54
CA ASP A 59 0.69 -11.71 7.47
C ASP A 59 0.22 -10.90 6.22
N ILE A 60 0.32 -11.51 5.03
CA ILE A 60 -0.36 -11.06 3.80
C ILE A 60 -1.46 -12.05 3.45
N GLU A 61 -2.68 -11.55 3.22
CA GLU A 61 -3.85 -12.34 2.83
C GLU A 61 -4.52 -11.72 1.58
N ALA A 62 -4.37 -12.40 0.44
CA ALA A 62 -5.00 -12.03 -0.82
C ALA A 62 -6.12 -13.02 -1.17
N ASP A 63 -7.35 -12.53 -1.34
CA ASP A 63 -8.49 -13.34 -1.81
C ASP A 63 -8.30 -13.83 -3.27
N GLY A 64 -7.55 -13.07 -4.07
CA GLY A 64 -7.15 -13.36 -5.44
C GLY A 64 -5.63 -13.54 -5.58
N ASP A 65 -5.02 -12.82 -6.53
CA ASP A 65 -3.59 -12.91 -6.84
C ASP A 65 -2.70 -12.17 -5.81
N CYS A 66 -1.54 -12.75 -5.50
CA CYS A 66 -0.50 -12.11 -4.69
C CYS A 66 0.83 -12.01 -5.44
N ARG A 67 1.45 -10.83 -5.41
CA ARG A 67 2.64 -10.51 -6.20
C ARG A 67 3.66 -9.72 -5.40
N LEU A 68 4.76 -10.37 -5.02
CA LEU A 68 5.87 -9.74 -4.30
C LEU A 68 7.05 -9.57 -5.26
N ASP A 69 7.48 -8.34 -5.53
CA ASP A 69 8.60 -8.06 -6.43
C ASP A 69 9.97 -8.31 -5.73
N THR A 70 11.03 -8.02 -6.45
CA THR A 70 12.43 -8.28 -6.11
C THR A 70 12.84 -7.69 -4.76
N TRP A 71 13.46 -8.49 -3.89
CA TRP A 71 13.94 -8.14 -2.54
C TRP A 71 12.88 -7.74 -1.50
N CYS A 72 11.63 -8.23 -1.57
CA CYS A 72 10.67 -8.01 -0.49
C CYS A 72 10.94 -8.92 0.73
N SER A 73 10.64 -8.44 1.94
CA SER A 73 10.56 -9.25 3.16
C SER A 73 9.12 -9.26 3.68
N VAL A 74 8.64 -10.42 4.13
CA VAL A 74 7.37 -10.57 4.83
C VAL A 74 7.64 -11.30 6.14
N ASP A 75 7.45 -10.60 7.25
CA ASP A 75 7.72 -11.09 8.61
C ASP A 75 6.57 -11.95 9.18
N GLY A 76 5.63 -12.39 8.31
CA GLY A 76 4.54 -13.32 8.58
C GLY A 76 4.33 -14.37 7.47
N ASN A 77 3.12 -14.91 7.39
CA ASN A 77 2.64 -15.84 6.37
C ASN A 77 2.23 -15.08 5.08
N VAL A 78 2.14 -15.79 3.96
CA VAL A 78 1.55 -15.29 2.70
C VAL A 78 0.47 -16.26 2.25
N LEU A 79 -0.78 -15.82 2.29
CA LEU A 79 -1.99 -16.57 1.95
C LEU A 79 -2.57 -16.05 0.63
N VAL A 80 -2.84 -16.95 -0.32
CA VAL A 80 -3.22 -16.58 -1.69
C VAL A 80 -4.38 -17.45 -2.19
N GLY A 81 -5.50 -16.80 -2.52
CA GLY A 81 -6.73 -17.43 -3.01
C GLY A 81 -6.72 -17.80 -4.49
N GLU A 82 -5.89 -17.12 -5.30
CA GLU A 82 -5.61 -17.47 -6.71
C GLU A 82 -4.09 -17.69 -6.93
N ASP A 83 -3.44 -17.00 -7.88
CA ASP A 83 -2.06 -17.30 -8.28
C ASP A 83 -1.03 -16.43 -7.53
N ALA A 84 0.15 -17.00 -7.26
CA ALA A 84 1.23 -16.35 -6.53
C ALA A 84 2.47 -16.09 -7.39
N TYR A 85 3.05 -14.90 -7.29
CA TYR A 85 4.18 -14.44 -8.09
C TYR A 85 5.27 -13.81 -7.21
N LEU A 86 6.32 -14.57 -6.91
CA LEU A 86 7.44 -14.13 -6.05
C LEU A 86 8.70 -13.83 -6.86
N GLY A 87 9.17 -12.59 -6.80
CA GLY A 87 10.40 -12.10 -7.45
C GLY A 87 11.69 -12.69 -6.90
N GLU A 88 12.82 -12.34 -7.52
CA GLU A 88 14.15 -12.70 -6.98
C GLU A 88 14.36 -12.19 -5.54
N ARG A 89 14.89 -13.06 -4.66
CA ARG A 89 15.25 -12.73 -3.26
C ARG A 89 14.12 -12.19 -2.40
N VAL A 90 12.88 -12.64 -2.64
CA VAL A 90 11.82 -12.53 -1.63
C VAL A 90 12.16 -13.40 -0.42
N THR A 91 11.92 -12.89 0.79
CA THR A 91 12.02 -13.64 2.06
C THR A 91 10.65 -13.65 2.73
N VAL A 92 10.21 -14.83 3.20
CA VAL A 92 8.97 -15.02 3.98
C VAL A 92 9.32 -15.80 5.24
N THR A 93 9.11 -15.23 6.42
CA THR A 93 9.47 -15.89 7.70
C THR A 93 8.41 -16.93 8.13
N GLY A 94 7.15 -16.71 7.77
CA GLY A 94 6.06 -17.66 7.96
C GLY A 94 5.95 -18.68 6.81
N ARG A 95 4.71 -19.11 6.54
CA ARG A 95 4.38 -20.07 5.47
C ARG A 95 3.77 -19.38 4.26
N LEU A 96 4.13 -19.85 3.07
CA LEU A 96 3.43 -19.51 1.83
C LEU A 96 2.37 -20.58 1.53
N MET A 97 1.11 -20.18 1.38
CA MET A 97 0.00 -21.07 1.03
C MET A 97 -0.77 -20.52 -0.18
N VAL A 98 -0.73 -21.27 -1.29
CA VAL A 98 -1.26 -20.85 -2.61
C VAL A 98 -2.32 -21.82 -3.10
N SER A 99 -3.46 -21.27 -3.51
CA SER A 99 -4.61 -22.04 -3.99
C SER A 99 -4.55 -22.29 -5.51
N GLY A 100 -3.91 -21.39 -6.27
CA GLY A 100 -3.60 -21.53 -7.70
C GLY A 100 -2.16 -21.98 -7.99
N ASP A 101 -1.61 -21.49 -9.09
CA ASP A 101 -0.24 -21.69 -9.57
C ASP A 101 0.76 -20.78 -8.80
N LEU A 102 2.05 -21.17 -8.78
CA LEU A 102 3.12 -20.43 -8.09
C LEU A 102 4.32 -20.20 -9.03
N ASP A 103 4.50 -18.94 -9.44
CA ASP A 103 5.73 -18.43 -10.05
C ASP A 103 6.71 -18.00 -8.96
N ILE A 104 7.93 -18.56 -8.97
CA ILE A 104 8.95 -18.29 -7.95
C ILE A 104 10.33 -18.00 -8.57
N GLY A 105 10.92 -16.86 -8.19
CA GLY A 105 12.22 -16.40 -8.67
C GLY A 105 13.44 -17.11 -8.09
N ASP A 106 14.62 -16.65 -8.50
CA ASP A 106 15.89 -17.16 -7.95
C ASP A 106 16.14 -16.61 -6.53
N ASP A 107 16.87 -17.37 -5.71
CA ASP A 107 17.27 -17.02 -4.34
C ASP A 107 16.10 -16.68 -3.37
N VAL A 108 14.88 -17.17 -3.59
CA VAL A 108 13.73 -16.99 -2.66
C VAL A 108 13.84 -17.89 -1.43
N GLU A 109 13.57 -17.34 -0.24
CA GLU A 109 13.63 -18.04 1.06
C GLU A 109 12.25 -17.99 1.77
N ILE A 110 11.80 -19.15 2.29
CA ILE A 110 10.50 -19.32 2.97
C ILE A 110 10.76 -20.23 4.18
N GLU A 111 10.84 -19.68 5.39
CA GLU A 111 11.44 -20.38 6.55
C GLU A 111 10.59 -21.56 7.06
N GLU A 112 9.26 -21.38 7.22
CA GLU A 112 8.35 -22.47 7.62
C GLU A 112 7.90 -23.35 6.43
N GLY A 113 8.31 -23.00 5.20
CA GLY A 113 8.01 -23.73 3.96
C GLY A 113 6.72 -23.31 3.25
N PHE A 114 6.42 -23.98 2.14
CA PHE A 114 5.31 -23.61 1.25
C PHE A 114 4.43 -24.77 0.78
N GLU A 115 3.17 -24.47 0.50
CA GLU A 115 2.20 -25.36 -0.15
C GLU A 115 1.52 -24.62 -1.31
N ALA A 116 1.45 -25.25 -2.48
CA ALA A 116 0.77 -24.74 -3.66
C ALA A 116 -0.07 -25.85 -4.30
N ASN A 117 -1.32 -25.56 -4.66
CA ASN A 117 -2.24 -26.56 -5.21
C ASN A 117 -2.17 -26.69 -6.74
N GLY A 118 -1.72 -25.65 -7.43
CA GLY A 118 -1.46 -25.62 -8.87
C GLY A 118 -0.03 -26.02 -9.26
N TRP A 119 0.45 -25.45 -10.36
CA TRP A 119 1.79 -25.66 -10.91
C TRP A 119 2.82 -24.72 -10.27
N ILE A 120 3.92 -25.29 -9.78
CA ILE A 120 5.07 -24.52 -9.30
C ILE A 120 6.06 -24.35 -10.47
N VAL A 121 6.34 -23.11 -10.86
CA VAL A 121 7.25 -22.78 -11.97
C VAL A 121 8.37 -21.87 -11.47
N ILE A 122 9.60 -22.40 -11.50
CA ILE A 122 10.79 -21.64 -11.11
C ILE A 122 11.22 -20.74 -12.28
N ARG A 123 10.93 -19.45 -12.16
CA ARG A 123 11.28 -18.34 -13.07
C ARG A 123 11.10 -17.03 -12.32
N ASN A 124 11.99 -16.05 -12.48
CA ASN A 124 11.72 -14.70 -11.95
C ASN A 124 10.48 -14.12 -12.68
N PRO A 125 9.35 -13.85 -11.98
CA PRO A 125 8.22 -13.17 -12.59
C PRO A 125 8.63 -11.76 -13.01
N VAL A 126 8.14 -11.29 -14.17
CA VAL A 126 8.45 -9.95 -14.65
C VAL A 126 7.95 -8.90 -13.64
N PRO A 127 8.80 -7.95 -13.18
CA PRO A 127 8.42 -6.92 -12.20
C PRO A 127 7.08 -6.26 -12.51
N THR A 128 6.25 -6.03 -11.49
CA THR A 128 4.81 -5.75 -11.63
C THR A 128 4.49 -4.63 -12.61
N LEU A 129 5.19 -3.50 -12.47
CA LEU A 129 5.04 -2.32 -13.32
C LEU A 129 5.47 -2.59 -14.79
N VAL A 130 6.45 -3.47 -14.99
CA VAL A 130 6.92 -3.89 -16.32
C VAL A 130 5.94 -4.86 -16.96
N PHE A 131 5.27 -5.73 -16.19
CA PHE A 131 4.21 -6.61 -16.70
C PHE A 131 3.05 -5.80 -17.29
N TYR A 132 2.44 -4.88 -16.52
CA TYR A 132 1.34 -4.04 -17.01
C TYR A 132 1.75 -3.20 -18.24
N PHE A 133 2.95 -2.59 -18.20
CA PHE A 133 3.49 -1.86 -19.34
C PHE A 133 3.64 -2.73 -20.60
N ILE A 134 4.05 -4.00 -20.46
CA ILE A 134 4.18 -4.95 -21.57
C ILE A 134 2.81 -5.36 -22.13
N VAL A 135 1.79 -5.58 -21.30
CA VAL A 135 0.45 -5.93 -21.78
C VAL A 135 -0.19 -4.76 -22.52
N LEU A 136 -0.20 -3.56 -21.93
CA LEU A 136 -0.73 -2.35 -22.56
C LEU A 136 0.01 -2.03 -23.88
N SER A 137 1.35 -2.17 -23.89
CA SER A 137 2.17 -2.01 -25.10
C SER A 137 1.91 -3.07 -26.18
N GLN A 138 1.38 -4.25 -25.83
CA GLN A 138 1.00 -5.27 -26.81
C GLN A 138 -0.36 -4.95 -27.43
N LEU A 139 -1.38 -4.64 -26.63
CA LEU A 139 -2.73 -4.34 -27.10
C LEU A 139 -2.74 -3.13 -28.06
N LEU A 140 -2.10 -2.02 -27.65
CA LEU A 140 -1.90 -0.82 -28.48
C LEU A 140 -1.10 -1.11 -29.77
N ARG A 141 -0.28 -2.16 -29.80
CA ARG A 141 0.54 -2.53 -30.96
C ARG A 141 -0.15 -3.50 -31.91
N VAL A 142 -1.05 -4.35 -31.41
CA VAL A 142 -1.95 -5.17 -32.24
C VAL A 142 -3.05 -4.29 -32.86
N GLY A 143 -3.39 -3.18 -32.20
CA GLY A 143 -4.47 -2.28 -32.60
C GLY A 143 -5.78 -2.60 -31.91
N GLU A 144 -5.75 -3.42 -30.86
CA GLU A 144 -6.86 -3.67 -29.94
C GLU A 144 -6.90 -2.51 -28.94
N THR A 145 -7.24 -1.31 -29.43
CA THR A 145 -7.41 -0.10 -28.59
C THR A 145 -8.47 -0.34 -27.54
N ASP A 146 -9.59 -0.93 -27.93
CA ASP A 146 -10.74 -1.15 -27.05
C ASP A 146 -10.35 -1.99 -25.81
N ALA A 147 -9.49 -3.00 -25.99
CA ALA A 147 -8.95 -3.82 -24.89
C ALA A 147 -7.77 -3.15 -24.16
N ALA A 148 -7.03 -2.25 -24.81
CA ALA A 148 -5.99 -1.45 -24.16
C ALA A 148 -6.58 -0.37 -23.26
N ASP A 149 -7.69 0.23 -23.70
CA ASP A 149 -8.50 1.19 -22.98
C ASP A 149 -9.26 0.46 -21.87
N GLU A 150 -9.90 -0.70 -22.13
CA GLU A 150 -10.49 -1.58 -21.09
C GLU A 150 -9.45 -2.01 -20.02
N LEU A 151 -8.19 -2.26 -20.41
CA LEU A 151 -7.13 -2.54 -19.44
C LEU A 151 -6.69 -1.28 -18.67
N ALA A 152 -6.63 -0.12 -19.32
CA ALA A 152 -6.29 1.14 -18.65
C ALA A 152 -7.41 1.60 -17.71
N GLU A 153 -8.66 1.32 -18.07
CA GLU A 153 -9.89 1.57 -17.31
C GLU A 153 -10.05 0.52 -16.19
N ALA A 154 -9.74 -0.76 -16.41
CA ALA A 154 -9.59 -1.72 -15.30
C ALA A 154 -8.46 -1.37 -14.32
N LEU A 155 -7.51 -0.52 -14.72
CA LEU A 155 -6.46 0.05 -13.89
C LEU A 155 -6.77 1.48 -13.37
N ALA A 156 -7.98 2.02 -13.60
CA ALA A 156 -8.32 3.41 -13.26
C ALA A 156 -9.80 3.71 -12.88
N ASP A 157 -10.79 3.05 -13.48
CA ASP A 157 -12.22 3.46 -13.53
C ASP A 157 -13.23 2.31 -13.81
N GLY A 158 -12.83 1.03 -13.77
CA GLY A 158 -13.67 -0.10 -14.21
C GLY A 158 -15.02 -0.26 -13.46
N GLU A 159 -16.07 -0.75 -14.13
CA GLU A 159 -17.49 -0.63 -13.67
C GLU A 159 -17.92 -1.51 -12.46
N ASP A 160 -16.97 -2.07 -11.68
CA ASP A 160 -17.16 -2.64 -10.34
C ASP A 160 -15.92 -2.32 -9.44
N VAL A 161 -15.20 -1.22 -9.75
CA VAL A 161 -13.98 -0.80 -9.03
C VAL A 161 -14.32 -0.29 -7.64
N ARG A 162 -13.76 -1.00 -6.67
CA ARG A 162 -13.40 -0.47 -5.36
C ARG A 162 -12.01 0.13 -5.55
N ASP A 163 -11.85 1.41 -5.20
CA ASP A 163 -10.54 2.07 -5.29
C ASP A 163 -9.45 1.23 -4.60
N PRO A 164 -8.24 1.14 -5.16
CA PRO A 164 -7.14 0.40 -4.55
C PRO A 164 -6.50 1.20 -3.40
N LEU A 165 -6.01 0.50 -2.37
CA LEU A 165 -5.08 1.09 -1.41
C LEU A 165 -3.73 1.31 -2.11
N LEU A 166 -3.45 2.58 -2.43
CA LEU A 166 -2.21 3.01 -3.06
C LEU A 166 -1.23 3.50 -1.99
N VAL A 167 -0.19 2.72 -1.69
CA VAL A 167 0.90 3.16 -0.81
C VAL A 167 2.07 3.62 -1.67
N PRO A 168 2.48 4.91 -1.64
CA PRO A 168 3.49 5.44 -2.55
C PRO A 168 4.91 4.98 -2.16
N ARG A 169 5.84 5.08 -3.11
CA ARG A 169 7.25 4.68 -2.89
C ARG A 169 7.91 5.48 -1.76
N GLY A 170 8.57 4.79 -0.83
CA GLY A 170 9.23 5.42 0.31
C GLY A 170 8.26 5.83 1.42
N ALA A 171 7.14 5.12 1.55
CA ALA A 171 6.21 5.27 2.66
C ALA A 171 6.66 4.50 3.91
N GLU A 172 6.28 5.01 5.08
CA GLU A 172 6.29 4.28 6.35
C GLU A 172 4.83 4.18 6.81
N VAL A 173 4.26 2.99 6.97
CA VAL A 173 2.84 2.78 7.32
C VAL A 173 2.73 1.91 8.57
N SER A 174 2.30 2.50 9.69
CA SER A 174 2.05 1.76 10.94
C SER A 174 1.08 2.45 11.91
N ASP A 175 0.68 1.73 12.96
CA ASP A 175 -0.17 2.19 14.07
C ASP A 175 0.35 3.49 14.72
N ASP A 176 1.67 3.70 14.72
CA ASP A 176 2.26 4.92 15.25
C ASP A 176 2.10 6.10 14.25
N ALA A 177 2.22 5.84 12.94
CA ALA A 177 1.98 6.83 11.88
C ALA A 177 1.98 6.27 10.45
N TRP A 178 1.17 6.91 9.61
CA TRP A 178 1.23 6.80 8.14
C TRP A 178 2.03 8.00 7.61
N ARG A 179 3.22 7.78 7.06
CA ARG A 179 4.16 8.85 6.67
C ARG A 179 4.54 8.73 5.21
N VAL A 180 4.21 9.76 4.44
CA VAL A 180 4.51 9.85 3.01
C VAL A 180 5.15 11.20 2.65
N SER A 181 5.88 11.22 1.55
CA SER A 181 6.52 12.44 1.05
C SER A 181 5.64 13.26 0.08
N THR A 182 4.54 12.65 -0.34
CA THR A 182 3.55 13.01 -1.37
C THR A 182 2.27 13.57 -0.73
N PRO A 183 1.23 13.95 -1.51
CA PRO A 183 -0.15 14.02 -1.00
C PRO A 183 -0.61 12.71 -0.36
N ALA A 184 -1.66 12.81 0.46
CA ALA A 184 -2.45 11.71 0.98
C ALA A 184 -3.95 12.03 0.93
N THR A 185 -4.72 11.10 0.41
CA THR A 185 -6.17 11.12 0.30
C THR A 185 -6.71 9.91 1.08
N VAL A 186 -7.75 10.14 1.87
CA VAL A 186 -8.57 9.09 2.49
C VAL A 186 -9.99 9.32 1.99
N GLY A 187 -10.66 8.27 1.53
CA GLY A 187 -12.06 8.28 1.14
C GLY A 187 -12.99 8.39 2.34
N ASP A 188 -14.16 7.74 2.25
CA ASP A 188 -15.28 7.89 3.19
C ASP A 188 -15.44 6.62 4.05
N ASP A 189 -16.20 6.66 5.15
CA ASP A 189 -16.45 5.51 6.05
C ASP A 189 -15.16 4.83 6.62
N CYS A 190 -13.96 5.39 6.46
CA CYS A 190 -12.72 4.70 6.86
C CYS A 190 -12.48 4.78 8.37
N ARG A 191 -11.93 3.71 8.93
CA ARG A 191 -11.54 3.64 10.35
C ARG A 191 -10.04 3.43 10.49
N LEU A 192 -9.30 4.52 10.61
CA LEU A 192 -7.83 4.53 10.53
C LEU A 192 -7.16 4.70 11.90
N HIS A 193 -6.04 4.00 12.10
CA HIS A 193 -5.18 4.14 13.28
C HIS A 193 -3.86 4.81 12.91
N GLY A 194 -3.34 5.62 13.83
CA GLY A 194 -2.06 6.28 13.69
C GLY A 194 -2.08 7.68 13.08
N ASN A 195 -0.94 8.35 13.18
CA ASN A 195 -0.80 9.76 12.81
C ASN A 195 -0.48 9.93 11.31
N LEU A 196 -1.43 10.44 10.51
CA LEU A 196 -1.22 10.70 9.08
C LEU A 196 -0.33 11.94 8.83
N ARG A 197 0.77 11.76 8.08
CA ARG A 197 1.82 12.76 7.84
C ARG A 197 2.21 12.81 6.35
N ALA A 198 1.77 13.85 5.65
CA ALA A 198 1.91 13.97 4.19
C ALA A 198 2.40 15.37 3.75
N GLU A 199 2.46 15.61 2.44
CA GLU A 199 2.60 16.95 1.86
C GLU A 199 1.31 17.76 2.05
N SER A 200 0.18 17.21 1.62
CA SER A 200 -1.19 17.66 1.89
C SER A 200 -2.02 16.46 2.35
N VAL A 201 -3.10 16.69 3.09
CA VAL A 201 -4.03 15.64 3.54
C VAL A 201 -5.46 16.00 3.13
N ALA A 202 -6.17 15.08 2.48
CA ALA A 202 -7.63 15.10 2.39
C ALA A 202 -8.18 13.86 3.11
N VAL A 203 -9.22 14.05 3.90
CA VAL A 203 -10.04 12.98 4.48
C VAL A 203 -11.49 13.27 4.08
N GLY A 204 -12.19 12.25 3.58
CA GLY A 204 -13.58 12.32 3.14
C GLY A 204 -14.59 12.39 4.30
N GLU A 205 -15.78 11.86 4.05
CA GLU A 205 -16.96 11.96 4.92
C GLU A 205 -17.08 10.73 5.85
N ASP A 206 -17.79 10.84 6.98
CA ASP A 206 -18.07 9.74 7.93
C ASP A 206 -16.85 8.97 8.52
N ASN A 207 -15.63 9.53 8.47
CA ASN A 207 -14.41 8.83 8.90
C ASN A 207 -14.19 8.85 10.42
N GLU A 208 -13.54 7.81 10.97
CA GLU A 208 -13.00 7.81 12.34
C GLU A 208 -11.46 7.62 12.34
N VAL A 209 -10.71 8.69 12.64
CA VAL A 209 -9.24 8.69 12.65
C VAL A 209 -8.69 8.74 14.08
N PHE A 210 -8.15 7.60 14.54
CA PHE A 210 -7.48 7.43 15.83
C PHE A 210 -6.04 7.98 15.81
N GLY A 211 -5.87 9.24 15.42
CA GLY A 211 -4.57 9.87 15.30
C GLY A 211 -4.63 11.37 14.97
N SER A 212 -3.46 11.97 14.79
CA SER A 212 -3.31 13.39 14.45
C SER A 212 -2.96 13.60 12.97
N LEU A 213 -3.63 14.54 12.31
CA LEU A 213 -3.38 14.90 10.91
C LEU A 213 -2.28 15.97 10.78
N ARG A 214 -1.30 15.75 9.90
CA ARG A 214 -0.17 16.68 9.75
C ARG A 214 0.35 16.84 8.32
N ALA A 215 -0.09 17.91 7.66
CA ALA A 215 0.42 18.32 6.35
C ALA A 215 1.63 19.29 6.42
N ARG A 216 2.24 19.52 5.26
CA ARG A 216 3.15 20.64 4.98
C ARG A 216 2.35 21.82 4.40
N GLY A 217 1.62 21.55 3.32
CA GLY A 217 0.56 22.39 2.75
C GLY A 217 -0.74 22.20 3.53
N ASP A 218 -1.83 21.93 2.82
CA ASP A 218 -3.20 22.02 3.32
C ASP A 218 -3.70 20.71 3.98
N VAL A 219 -4.71 20.82 4.85
CA VAL A 219 -5.51 19.70 5.37
C VAL A 219 -6.99 19.98 5.13
N THR A 220 -7.73 19.02 4.57
CA THR A 220 -9.20 19.02 4.55
C THR A 220 -9.70 17.85 5.39
N VAL A 221 -10.73 18.10 6.20
CA VAL A 221 -11.51 17.10 6.94
C VAL A 221 -12.95 17.24 6.44
N GLY A 222 -13.48 16.19 5.80
CA GLY A 222 -14.85 16.14 5.27
C GLY A 222 -15.94 16.07 6.36
N ALA A 223 -17.19 16.01 5.93
CA ALA A 223 -18.35 16.07 6.82
C ALA A 223 -18.45 14.88 7.79
N ASP A 224 -19.08 15.09 8.95
CA ASP A 224 -19.34 14.10 10.02
C ASP A 224 -18.09 13.36 10.58
N THR A 225 -16.90 13.63 10.04
CA THR A 225 -15.65 12.94 10.36
C THR A 225 -15.10 13.29 11.75
N VAL A 226 -14.68 12.27 12.50
CA VAL A 226 -14.10 12.38 13.85
C VAL A 226 -12.59 12.20 13.84
N ILE A 227 -11.86 13.29 14.10
CA ILE A 227 -10.41 13.26 14.31
C ILE A 227 -10.11 13.28 15.81
N HIS A 228 -9.54 12.19 16.33
CA HIS A 228 -9.26 12.06 17.77
C HIS A 228 -7.99 12.80 18.23
N GLY A 229 -7.11 13.18 17.31
CA GLY A 229 -5.85 13.90 17.58
C GLY A 229 -5.81 15.36 17.12
N ASP A 230 -4.61 15.92 17.06
CA ASP A 230 -4.36 17.31 16.61
C ASP A 230 -4.46 17.42 15.07
N VAL A 231 -4.85 18.59 14.56
CA VAL A 231 -4.81 18.91 13.11
C VAL A 231 -3.84 20.07 12.88
N THR A 232 -2.72 19.84 12.18
CA THR A 232 -1.65 20.85 12.06
C THR A 232 -1.02 20.96 10.68
N THR A 233 -1.00 22.17 10.10
CA THR A 233 -0.20 22.50 8.90
C THR A 233 1.10 23.22 9.27
N ARG A 234 2.05 23.29 8.32
CA ARG A 234 3.23 24.17 8.43
C ARG A 234 3.05 25.54 7.77
N GLY A 235 1.96 25.75 7.03
CA GLY A 235 1.71 27.01 6.32
C GLY A 235 0.50 27.01 5.39
N GLY A 236 -0.02 25.84 5.02
CA GLY A 236 -1.29 25.73 4.29
C GLY A 236 -2.54 25.97 5.14
N THR A 237 -3.68 25.98 4.47
CA THR A 237 -5.03 26.08 5.01
C THR A 237 -5.42 24.80 5.75
N VAL A 238 -6.17 24.92 6.85
CA VAL A 238 -7.00 23.82 7.35
C VAL A 238 -8.44 24.13 6.99
N THR A 239 -9.13 23.20 6.33
CA THR A 239 -10.58 23.22 6.11
C THR A 239 -11.20 22.13 6.97
N ILE A 240 -12.23 22.48 7.74
CA ILE A 240 -13.08 21.55 8.48
C ILE A 240 -14.49 21.78 7.94
N GLU A 241 -15.02 20.76 7.25
CA GLU A 241 -16.36 20.75 6.65
C GLU A 241 -17.46 20.61 7.72
N ALA A 242 -18.72 20.49 7.29
CA ALA A 242 -19.88 20.54 8.19
C ALA A 242 -19.89 19.39 9.21
N ASP A 243 -20.33 19.69 10.44
CA ASP A 243 -20.56 18.74 11.54
C ASP A 243 -19.36 17.85 11.97
N ALA A 244 -18.18 18.00 11.34
CA ALA A 244 -16.96 17.28 11.67
C ALA A 244 -16.39 17.64 13.05
N HIS A 245 -15.83 16.65 13.76
CA HIS A 245 -15.41 16.77 15.16
C HIS A 245 -13.89 16.59 15.33
N VAL A 246 -13.17 17.63 15.77
CA VAL A 246 -11.73 17.56 16.10
C VAL A 246 -11.49 17.63 17.60
N ARG A 247 -11.01 16.52 18.19
CA ARG A 247 -10.78 16.41 19.64
C ARG A 247 -9.46 17.04 20.13
N GLY A 248 -8.51 17.29 19.22
CA GLY A 248 -7.21 17.88 19.52
C GLY A 248 -7.10 19.39 19.24
N ASP A 249 -5.87 19.92 19.35
CA ASP A 249 -5.54 21.30 18.99
C ASP A 249 -5.51 21.46 17.45
N VAL A 250 -6.12 22.55 16.93
CA VAL A 250 -6.07 22.91 15.49
C VAL A 250 -5.05 24.04 15.27
N SER A 251 -4.07 23.83 14.39
CA SER A 251 -2.91 24.72 14.20
C SER A 251 -2.56 24.94 12.72
N ALA A 252 -3.08 26.02 12.14
CA ALA A 252 -3.06 26.25 10.69
C ALA A 252 -2.18 27.43 10.23
N GLY A 253 -2.02 27.59 8.92
CA GLY A 253 -1.65 28.85 8.28
C GLY A 253 -2.86 29.77 8.29
N ASP A 254 -3.77 29.53 7.35
CA ASP A 254 -5.13 30.07 7.30
C ASP A 254 -6.14 28.97 7.72
N LEU A 255 -7.36 29.33 8.12
CA LEU A 255 -8.33 28.37 8.66
C LEU A 255 -9.74 28.65 8.12
N VAL A 256 -10.40 27.61 7.61
CA VAL A 256 -11.79 27.60 7.18
C VAL A 256 -12.56 26.58 8.01
N ILE A 257 -13.67 26.99 8.61
CA ILE A 257 -14.55 26.14 9.42
C ILE A 257 -15.97 26.35 8.91
N HIS A 258 -16.68 25.25 8.62
CA HIS A 258 -18.07 25.27 8.18
C HIS A 258 -19.02 25.18 9.39
N ASP A 259 -20.34 25.24 9.17
CA ASP A 259 -21.32 25.20 10.27
C ASP A 259 -21.40 23.79 10.88
N GLY A 260 -21.98 23.66 12.08
CA GLY A 260 -22.00 22.40 12.84
C GLY A 260 -20.66 21.95 13.46
N ALA A 261 -19.53 22.15 12.78
CA ALA A 261 -18.21 21.62 13.15
C ALA A 261 -17.76 21.93 14.60
N GLU A 262 -17.39 20.90 15.37
CA GLU A 262 -16.98 21.00 16.77
C GLU A 262 -15.46 20.77 16.96
N ILE A 263 -14.84 21.57 17.84
CA ILE A 263 -13.41 21.51 18.15
C ILE A 263 -13.21 21.62 19.66
N ASP A 264 -12.84 20.53 20.33
CA ASP A 264 -12.60 20.49 21.78
C ASP A 264 -11.35 21.27 22.21
N GLY A 265 -10.33 21.29 21.34
CA GLY A 265 -8.99 21.79 21.65
C GLY A 265 -8.77 23.28 21.35
N SER A 266 -7.49 23.67 21.35
CA SER A 266 -7.08 25.05 21.12
C SER A 266 -6.94 25.36 19.63
N LEU A 267 -7.87 26.14 19.09
CA LEU A 267 -7.82 26.68 17.74
C LEU A 267 -6.77 27.80 17.59
N ARG A 268 -5.87 27.69 16.61
CA ARG A 268 -4.83 28.69 16.28
C ARG A 268 -4.58 28.77 14.77
N ALA A 269 -4.77 29.94 14.17
CA ALA A 269 -4.30 30.27 12.82
C ALA A 269 -3.26 31.40 12.87
N ARG A 270 -2.49 31.58 11.79
CA ARG A 270 -1.46 32.62 11.64
C ARG A 270 -1.87 33.74 10.69
N GLY A 271 -2.73 33.44 9.72
CA GLY A 271 -3.29 34.38 8.76
C GLY A 271 -4.79 34.61 9.00
N GLU A 272 -5.61 34.29 8.00
CA GLU A 272 -7.06 34.49 8.01
C GLU A 272 -7.81 33.34 8.71
N MET A 273 -8.96 33.66 9.30
CA MET A 273 -9.94 32.71 9.82
C MET A 273 -11.29 33.04 9.18
N LYS A 274 -11.87 32.07 8.47
CA LYS A 274 -13.17 32.19 7.79
C LYS A 274 -14.15 31.18 8.39
N LEU A 275 -15.28 31.69 8.89
CA LEU A 275 -16.44 30.85 9.17
C LEU A 275 -17.33 30.84 7.92
N VAL A 276 -17.79 29.66 7.52
CA VAL A 276 -18.77 29.47 6.44
C VAL A 276 -20.03 28.93 7.08
N GLN A 277 -21.13 29.65 6.96
CA GLN A 277 -22.41 29.20 7.50
C GLN A 277 -23.26 28.66 6.37
N SER A 278 -23.78 27.45 6.54
CA SER A 278 -24.93 26.99 5.78
C SER A 278 -26.09 27.94 6.05
N ILE A 279 -26.81 28.32 5.00
CA ILE A 279 -28.10 29.00 5.14
C ILE A 279 -29.12 27.94 4.81
N GLU A 280 -29.75 27.36 5.83
CA GLU A 280 -30.90 26.48 5.61
C GLU A 280 -32.00 27.33 4.95
N GLU A 281 -32.27 27.07 3.66
CA GLU A 281 -33.49 27.58 3.03
C GLU A 281 -34.66 26.78 3.61
N GLU A 282 -35.26 27.30 4.70
CA GLU A 282 -36.49 26.76 5.29
C GLU A 282 -37.53 26.57 4.19
N GLY A 283 -37.76 25.31 3.79
CA GLY A 283 -38.61 25.00 2.65
C GLY A 283 -40.04 25.48 2.87
N ASP A 284 -40.55 26.28 1.93
CA ASP A 284 -41.92 26.78 1.97
C ASP A 284 -42.91 25.63 2.15
N ILE A 285 -43.75 25.73 3.18
CA ILE A 285 -44.75 24.72 3.51
C ILE A 285 -45.96 24.96 2.60
N ASP A 286 -45.98 24.30 1.44
CA ASP A 286 -47.10 24.30 0.50
C ASP A 286 -48.33 23.56 1.09
N GLU A 287 -49.04 24.22 2.01
CA GLU A 287 -50.43 23.91 2.37
C GLU A 287 -51.39 24.51 1.33
N ASP A 288 -51.75 23.77 0.28
CA ASP A 288 -53.02 23.98 -0.44
C ASP A 288 -53.67 22.65 -0.86
N ASP A 289 -54.99 22.56 -0.73
CA ASP A 289 -55.80 21.34 -0.82
C ASP A 289 -56.65 21.28 -2.10
N GLY A 290 -56.64 20.13 -2.79
CA GLY A 290 -57.87 19.51 -3.32
C GLY A 290 -58.45 19.92 -4.69
N ASP A 291 -58.17 19.07 -5.68
CA ASP A 291 -59.12 18.42 -6.61
C ASP A 291 -60.00 19.17 -7.66
N ASP A 292 -60.26 18.43 -8.75
CA ASP A 292 -61.33 18.49 -9.78
C ASP A 292 -61.50 19.78 -10.62
N ASP A 293 -61.44 19.74 -11.96
CA ASP A 293 -62.37 18.98 -12.84
C ASP A 293 -61.76 18.70 -14.25
N GLU A 294 -62.25 17.70 -15.00
CA GLU A 294 -61.75 17.33 -16.35
C GLU A 294 -62.58 17.93 -17.56
N PRO A 295 -62.84 17.29 -18.73
CA PRO A 295 -62.44 17.88 -20.03
C PRO A 295 -63.63 18.05 -21.03
N GLU A 296 -63.36 18.28 -22.32
CA GLU A 296 -64.20 17.93 -23.51
C GLU A 296 -63.40 18.12 -24.83
N PRO A 297 -63.80 17.53 -26.00
CA PRO A 297 -62.81 16.88 -26.90
C PRO A 297 -62.80 17.23 -28.41
N ASP A 298 -61.83 16.60 -29.11
CA ASP A 298 -61.78 16.09 -30.50
C ASP A 298 -62.37 16.85 -31.72
N ALA A 299 -61.50 17.12 -32.72
CA ALA A 299 -61.84 17.05 -34.16
C ALA A 299 -60.59 16.98 -35.10
N GLU A 300 -60.40 15.85 -35.78
CA GLU A 300 -59.53 15.69 -36.98
C GLU A 300 -60.43 15.27 -38.21
N PRO A 301 -59.96 14.84 -39.42
CA PRO A 301 -58.58 14.76 -39.97
C PRO A 301 -58.41 15.16 -41.48
N GLU A 302 -57.14 15.20 -41.96
CA GLU A 302 -56.57 14.66 -43.25
C GLU A 302 -57.20 14.98 -44.65
N PRO A 303 -56.49 14.88 -45.82
CA PRO A 303 -55.52 13.79 -46.16
C PRO A 303 -54.34 13.99 -47.14
N ASP A 304 -53.27 13.20 -46.89
CA ASP A 304 -52.53 12.30 -47.81
C ASP A 304 -51.50 12.82 -48.87
N ALA A 305 -50.57 11.90 -49.20
CA ALA A 305 -49.64 11.79 -50.34
C ALA A 305 -48.30 12.58 -50.38
N GLY A 306 -47.18 11.85 -50.20
CA GLY A 306 -45.86 12.14 -50.81
C GLY A 306 -45.71 11.47 -52.20
N PRO A 307 -44.52 11.06 -52.68
CA PRO A 307 -43.15 11.19 -52.12
C PRO A 307 -42.13 11.81 -53.12
N GLY A 308 -40.81 11.78 -52.84
CA GLY A 308 -39.79 11.85 -53.91
C GLY A 308 -38.36 12.35 -53.55
N GLU A 309 -37.40 11.42 -53.59
CA GLU A 309 -36.02 11.52 -54.14
C GLU A 309 -35.07 12.71 -53.79
N ASP A 310 -33.96 12.36 -53.12
CA ASP A 310 -32.55 12.63 -53.44
C ASP A 310 -32.09 13.99 -54.03
N ALA A 311 -31.21 14.70 -53.29
CA ALA A 311 -29.80 14.94 -53.70
C ALA A 311 -29.03 15.88 -52.73
N ASP A 312 -27.82 15.47 -52.35
CA ASP A 312 -26.70 16.36 -52.01
C ASP A 312 -25.94 16.65 -53.34
N PRO A 313 -25.31 17.84 -53.58
CA PRO A 313 -23.96 18.04 -53.03
C PRO A 313 -23.52 19.50 -52.73
N GLU A 314 -22.48 19.60 -51.90
CA GLU A 314 -21.30 20.50 -51.95
C GLU A 314 -21.41 21.95 -52.49
N THR A 315 -21.05 22.90 -51.61
CA THR A 315 -20.02 23.93 -51.88
C THR A 315 -19.27 24.22 -50.56
N ALA A 316 -17.93 24.21 -50.41
CA ALA A 316 -16.83 24.72 -51.26
C ALA A 316 -16.81 26.27 -51.34
N GLU A 317 -15.69 27.00 -51.31
CA GLU A 317 -14.26 26.68 -51.05
C GLU A 317 -13.48 28.01 -50.89
N ASN A 318 -12.27 27.96 -50.30
CA ASN A 318 -11.11 28.88 -50.37
C ASN A 318 -10.30 28.77 -49.05
N GLY A 319 -9.00 28.43 -49.00
CA GLY A 319 -8.02 28.21 -50.06
C GLY A 319 -7.07 29.42 -50.26
N VAL A 320 -5.83 29.15 -50.72
CA VAL A 320 -4.75 30.13 -51.03
C VAL A 320 -4.01 30.66 -49.76
N ASP A 321 -2.68 30.46 -49.55
CA ASP A 321 -1.70 29.66 -50.33
C ASP A 321 -0.42 29.22 -49.55
N ARG A 322 0.38 28.38 -50.23
CA ARG A 322 1.82 28.01 -50.10
C ARG A 322 2.72 28.96 -49.27
N GLY A 323 3.78 28.51 -48.58
CA GLY A 323 4.72 27.38 -48.83
C GLY A 323 6.17 27.93 -48.81
N GLU A 324 7.28 27.17 -48.84
CA GLU A 324 7.49 25.71 -48.90
C GLU A 324 8.99 25.40 -48.58
N THR A 325 9.32 24.20 -48.06
CA THR A 325 10.69 23.63 -47.87
C THR A 325 11.67 24.34 -46.89
N GLY A 326 12.66 23.68 -46.28
CA GLY A 326 13.05 22.26 -46.33
C GLY A 326 14.15 21.86 -45.32
N LYS A 327 14.33 20.55 -45.08
CA LYS A 327 15.43 19.90 -44.32
C LYS A 327 16.69 19.75 -45.23
N PRO A 328 17.85 19.16 -44.81
CA PRO A 328 18.25 18.58 -43.49
C PRO A 328 19.65 19.03 -42.97
N GLU A 329 20.08 18.55 -41.79
CA GLU A 329 21.23 17.62 -41.58
C GLU A 329 21.70 17.56 -40.09
N GLU A 330 22.40 16.48 -39.76
CA GLU A 330 23.03 16.11 -38.46
C GLU A 330 24.42 16.80 -38.31
N PRO A 331 25.25 16.68 -37.22
CA PRO A 331 25.60 15.38 -36.57
C PRO A 331 26.21 15.36 -35.12
N THR A 332 26.65 14.16 -34.72
CA THR A 332 27.82 13.77 -33.86
C THR A 332 27.77 13.79 -32.33
N ASP A 333 28.43 12.76 -31.78
CA ASP A 333 28.65 12.42 -30.37
C ASP A 333 29.68 13.30 -29.62
N ALA A 334 29.64 13.23 -28.28
CA ALA A 334 30.80 13.47 -27.42
C ALA A 334 30.73 12.64 -26.12
N GLU A 335 31.77 11.84 -25.84
CA GLU A 335 31.93 11.08 -24.59
C GLU A 335 32.38 11.96 -23.39
N PRO A 336 32.21 11.50 -22.13
CA PRO A 336 32.46 12.32 -20.93
C PRO A 336 33.95 12.56 -20.66
N THR A 337 34.31 13.82 -20.37
CA THR A 337 35.68 14.21 -20.00
C THR A 337 35.94 14.09 -18.50
N VAL A 338 36.81 13.16 -18.10
CA VAL A 338 37.41 13.14 -16.76
C VAL A 338 38.37 14.33 -16.61
N ALA A 339 38.28 15.04 -15.47
CA ALA A 339 39.16 16.16 -15.14
C ALA A 339 39.95 15.89 -13.85
N THR A 340 41.18 15.36 -13.99
CA THR A 340 42.16 15.25 -12.91
C THR A 340 43.09 16.47 -12.88
N ALA A 341 43.45 16.96 -11.68
CA ALA A 341 44.49 17.99 -11.52
C ALA A 341 45.28 17.79 -10.22
N ASP A 342 46.52 17.30 -10.35
CA ASP A 342 47.59 17.51 -9.38
C ASP A 342 47.99 19.00 -9.32
N GLY A 343 48.62 19.54 -8.27
CA GLY A 343 49.00 18.92 -6.98
C GLY A 343 50.17 19.67 -6.31
N SER A 344 50.21 19.71 -4.97
CA SER A 344 51.36 20.03 -4.08
C SER A 344 50.85 20.34 -2.66
N GLY A 345 51.57 20.05 -1.56
CA GLY A 345 52.80 19.25 -1.40
C GLY A 345 53.41 19.37 0.00
N ALA A 346 54.35 18.46 0.34
CA ALA A 346 55.25 18.44 1.51
C ALA A 346 54.69 18.08 2.92
N ASP A 347 55.00 16.83 3.30
CA ASP A 347 55.75 16.41 4.51
C ASP A 347 55.26 16.72 5.95
N GLY A 348 55.23 15.68 6.78
CA GLY A 348 54.89 15.81 8.21
C GLY A 348 54.85 14.50 9.02
N ASP A 349 55.95 13.72 9.05
CA ASP A 349 56.02 12.44 9.77
C ASP A 349 55.71 12.54 11.28
N ARG A 350 55.22 11.44 11.88
CA ARG A 350 55.78 10.86 13.12
C ARG A 350 55.14 9.51 13.44
N GLU A 351 55.99 8.50 13.66
CA GLU A 351 55.65 7.23 14.29
C GLU A 351 55.67 7.33 15.82
N GLY A 352 55.11 6.30 16.48
CA GLY A 352 55.37 5.99 17.89
C GLY A 352 54.26 6.39 18.87
N THR A 353 53.90 5.56 19.85
CA THR A 353 54.35 4.21 20.19
C THR A 353 53.23 3.47 20.93
N ALA A 354 53.20 2.14 20.84
CA ALA A 354 52.45 1.31 21.76
C ALA A 354 53.25 1.10 23.06
N ASP A 355 52.55 0.93 24.18
CA ASP A 355 53.02 0.18 25.36
C ASP A 355 51.80 -0.29 26.18
N ASP A 356 51.85 -1.52 26.67
CA ASP A 356 50.93 -2.13 27.63
C ASP A 356 51.33 -1.70 29.07
N PRO A 357 50.46 -1.77 30.10
CA PRO A 357 50.51 -2.99 30.93
C PRO A 357 49.24 -3.39 31.72
N ASP A 358 48.94 -4.70 31.66
CA ASP A 358 48.75 -5.65 32.79
C ASP A 358 48.10 -5.22 34.13
N ASP A 359 47.01 -5.95 34.46
CA ASP A 359 46.68 -6.60 35.75
C ASP A 359 46.18 -5.79 37.00
N ALA A 360 45.63 -6.55 37.96
CA ALA A 360 45.38 -6.26 39.38
C ALA A 360 44.08 -5.52 39.80
N SER A 361 42.97 -6.24 39.69
CA SER A 361 41.88 -6.41 40.68
C SER A 361 41.80 -5.52 41.95
N ILE A 362 40.58 -5.12 42.36
CA ILE A 362 40.23 -4.90 43.79
C ILE A 362 38.76 -5.26 44.12
N ALA A 363 38.61 -5.93 45.28
CA ALA A 363 37.43 -6.33 46.05
C ALA A 363 36.21 -5.37 46.01
N THR A 364 34.96 -5.77 45.76
CA THR A 364 34.03 -6.72 46.47
C THR A 364 33.51 -6.29 47.85
N SER A 365 32.20 -6.00 47.94
CA SER A 365 31.34 -6.23 49.12
C SER A 365 29.84 -6.09 48.72
N GLY A 366 28.90 -6.94 49.17
CA GLY A 366 29.07 -8.22 49.85
C GLY A 366 27.76 -9.04 50.03
N SER A 367 27.81 -10.30 49.56
CA SER A 367 27.23 -11.55 50.11
C SER A 367 25.82 -11.63 50.73
N LEU A 368 25.03 -12.61 50.26
CA LEU A 368 24.12 -13.44 51.07
C LEU A 368 24.33 -14.93 50.71
N HIS A 369 24.33 -15.83 51.71
CA HIS A 369 25.07 -17.12 51.67
C HIS A 369 24.68 -18.04 52.85
N THR A 370 24.61 -19.38 52.80
CA THR A 370 24.89 -20.35 51.70
C THR A 370 23.58 -20.98 51.15
N THR A 371 23.22 -22.28 51.15
CA THR A 371 23.77 -23.58 51.69
C THR A 371 23.18 -24.78 50.92
N LEU A 372 23.83 -25.97 50.99
CA LEU A 372 23.32 -27.27 50.48
C LEU A 372 23.50 -28.39 51.52
N GLU A 373 22.72 -29.46 51.37
CA GLU A 373 23.01 -30.87 51.72
C GLU A 373 22.41 -31.74 50.56
N GLY A 374 22.87 -32.94 50.16
CA GLY A 374 23.85 -33.89 50.70
C GLY A 374 23.16 -35.15 51.29
N ALA A 375 23.53 -36.41 51.01
CA ALA A 375 24.44 -37.01 50.01
C ALA A 375 24.17 -38.55 49.82
N GLU A 376 24.64 -39.11 48.70
CA GLU A 376 25.22 -40.47 48.44
C GLU A 376 24.69 -41.82 49.07
N SER A 377 24.30 -42.74 48.17
CA SER A 377 24.93 -44.08 47.88
C SER A 377 24.91 -45.34 48.83
N VAL A 378 24.50 -46.49 48.24
CA VAL A 378 25.15 -47.86 48.23
C VAL A 378 24.76 -49.04 49.20
N GLU A 379 24.32 -50.18 48.59
CA GLU A 379 24.40 -51.65 48.94
C GLU A 379 23.77 -52.27 50.25
N THR A 380 23.48 -53.59 50.44
CA THR A 380 23.67 -54.89 49.69
C THR A 380 22.71 -56.07 50.13
N ASP A 381 22.72 -57.19 49.35
CA ASP A 381 22.66 -58.65 49.75
C ASP A 381 21.37 -59.55 49.68
N GLY A 382 21.55 -60.86 49.34
CA GLY A 382 20.68 -62.01 49.75
C GLY A 382 19.95 -62.93 48.69
N PRO A 383 20.47 -64.14 48.32
CA PRO A 383 19.83 -65.17 47.43
C PRO A 383 19.49 -66.52 48.18
N PRO A 384 19.26 -67.75 47.61
CA PRO A 384 19.08 -68.29 46.21
C PRO A 384 17.95 -69.39 45.99
N GLU A 385 17.81 -69.95 44.75
CA GLU A 385 17.50 -71.36 44.29
C GLU A 385 16.36 -72.26 44.91
N PRO A 386 15.68 -73.22 44.17
CA PRO A 386 16.32 -74.20 43.25
C PRO A 386 15.59 -74.80 42.00
N GLY A 387 16.35 -75.06 40.92
CA GLY A 387 16.59 -76.41 40.35
C GLY A 387 15.70 -77.11 39.27
N VAL A 388 16.37 -77.93 38.42
CA VAL A 388 15.88 -79.02 37.49
C VAL A 388 15.24 -78.54 36.16
N SER A 389 15.62 -78.99 34.94
CA SER A 389 16.67 -79.92 34.44
C SER A 389 17.05 -79.64 32.96
N ALA A 390 18.10 -80.28 32.43
CA ALA A 390 18.45 -80.32 31.01
C ALA A 390 18.60 -81.77 30.50
N ALA A 391 18.37 -82.03 29.19
CA ALA A 391 18.96 -83.09 28.32
C ALA A 391 18.17 -83.27 27.00
N GLU A 392 18.90 -83.43 25.86
CA GLU A 392 18.74 -84.41 24.74
C GLU A 392 17.34 -84.60 24.07
N ASP A 393 17.13 -85.08 22.83
CA ASP A 393 17.95 -85.59 21.69
C ASP A 393 17.19 -85.36 20.34
N ASP A 394 17.78 -85.77 19.20
CA ASP A 394 17.19 -85.91 17.84
C ASP A 394 16.67 -84.63 17.12
N GLY A 395 16.71 -84.52 15.78
CA GLY A 395 17.22 -85.48 14.79
C GLY A 395 17.24 -84.97 13.33
N ARG A 396 18.44 -84.65 12.83
CA ARG A 396 19.02 -85.09 11.53
C ARG A 396 18.09 -85.51 10.36
N ALA A 397 17.98 -84.65 9.34
CA ALA A 397 18.14 -84.94 7.88
C ALA A 397 18.08 -83.59 7.12
N ASP A 398 18.98 -83.16 6.22
CA ASP A 398 19.80 -83.81 5.18
C ASP A 398 18.98 -84.21 3.92
N ARG A 399 19.26 -83.50 2.81
CA ARG A 399 18.95 -83.80 1.39
C ARG A 399 17.52 -83.59 0.84
N GLU A 400 17.37 -83.39 -0.48
CA GLU A 400 18.35 -83.50 -1.60
C GLU A 400 18.30 -82.33 -2.59
#